data_AF-A0A0S7EXW8-F1
#
_entry.id   AF-A0A0S7EXW8-F1
#
_cell.length_a   1.000
_cell.length_b   1.000
_cell.length_c   1.000
_cell.angle_alpha   90.00
_cell.angle_beta   90.00
_cell.angle_gamma   90.00
#
_symmetry.space_group_name_H-M   'P 1'
#
loop_
_entity.id
_entity.type
_entity.pdbx_description
1 polymer ?
#
loop_
_entity_poly.entity_id
_entity_poly.type
_entity_poly.pdbx_seq_one_letter_code
_entity_poly.pdbx_strand_id
1 'polypeptide(L)'
;ENKLIFYEEDLRKSDIDTQEASIYTEFCNTVLREEEIFYQRKIHSFVHLTVQEFFAALYVYECFVTNQTKQLEKFLDLEDKDHALVDLAKKTVEKVLQKKNGHLDFFLRFLLGLMVEPNRRALQGMLTSVDPNDDTDKKVLTYLRSIRRKNLSPDSCINIFQTMVEMRDNKLKDEIQEYLKMDDRPKRELTPLHCSALAYMLQVSKNELEELNLRSYNTTDEGRRRLIPAVRSSKKAV
;
A
#
# COMPACT_ATOMS: atom_id res chain seq x y z
N GLU A 1 -12.07 -3.13 -13.80
CA GLU A 1 -13.06 -2.34 -13.03
C GLU A 1 -12.89 -2.61 -11.54
N ASN A 2 -13.17 -1.62 -10.69
CA ASN A 2 -13.21 -1.82 -9.24
C ASN A 2 -14.55 -2.42 -8.87
N LYS A 3 -14.61 -3.75 -8.84
CA LYS A 3 -15.80 -4.48 -8.45
C LYS A 3 -15.78 -4.65 -6.93
N LEU A 4 -16.64 -3.89 -6.25
CA LEU A 4 -16.84 -3.93 -4.80
C LEU A 4 -18.07 -4.77 -4.40
N ILE A 5 -18.83 -5.21 -5.41
CA ILE A 5 -20.07 -5.94 -5.27
C ILE A 5 -19.95 -7.22 -6.10
N PHE A 6 -20.18 -8.35 -5.45
CA PHE A 6 -20.11 -9.69 -6.04
C PHE A 6 -21.49 -10.32 -6.00
N TYR A 7 -21.92 -10.88 -7.11
CA TYR A 7 -23.13 -11.70 -7.16
C TYR A 7 -22.79 -13.15 -6.82
N GLU A 8 -23.80 -13.96 -6.53
CA GLU A 8 -23.59 -15.40 -6.29
C GLU A 8 -22.83 -16.07 -7.44
N GLU A 9 -23.05 -15.66 -8.68
CA GLU A 9 -22.32 -16.23 -9.83
C GLU A 9 -20.84 -15.85 -9.83
N ASP A 10 -20.47 -14.70 -9.28
CA ASP A 10 -19.06 -14.31 -9.13
C ASP A 10 -18.38 -15.18 -8.07
N LEU A 11 -19.06 -15.43 -6.95
CA LEU A 11 -18.53 -16.30 -5.89
C LEU A 11 -18.35 -17.75 -6.37
N ARG A 12 -19.35 -18.29 -7.08
CA ARG A 12 -19.27 -19.64 -7.66
C ARG A 12 -18.15 -19.78 -8.69
N LYS A 13 -17.87 -18.74 -9.48
CA LYS A 13 -16.73 -18.71 -10.42
C LYS A 13 -15.37 -18.70 -9.71
N SER A 14 -15.34 -18.29 -8.46
CA SER A 14 -14.15 -18.30 -7.61
C SER A 14 -14.13 -19.48 -6.64
N ASP A 15 -14.98 -20.49 -6.86
CA ASP A 15 -15.15 -21.68 -6.02
C ASP A 15 -15.45 -21.36 -4.54
N ILE A 16 -16.09 -20.20 -4.28
CA ILE A 16 -16.53 -19.79 -2.95
C ILE A 16 -17.98 -20.25 -2.77
N ASP A 17 -18.24 -21.04 -1.72
CA ASP A 17 -19.60 -21.42 -1.36
C ASP A 17 -20.38 -20.18 -0.88
N THR A 18 -21.49 -19.90 -1.56
CA THR A 18 -22.45 -18.84 -1.23
C THR A 18 -23.04 -18.97 0.18
N GLN A 19 -23.17 -20.19 0.72
CA GLN A 19 -23.61 -20.41 2.10
C GLN A 19 -22.52 -20.03 3.09
N GLU A 20 -21.27 -20.46 2.86
CA GLU A 20 -20.13 -20.07 3.69
C GLU A 20 -19.88 -18.56 3.65
N ALA A 21 -19.93 -17.94 2.47
CA ALA A 21 -19.81 -16.48 2.31
C ALA A 21 -20.89 -15.70 3.08
N SER A 22 -22.06 -16.32 3.30
CA SER A 22 -23.15 -15.77 4.11
C SER A 22 -23.00 -16.05 5.60
N ILE A 23 -22.16 -17.02 6.00
CA ILE A 23 -21.91 -17.42 7.40
C ILE A 23 -20.70 -16.67 7.97
N TYR A 24 -19.69 -16.38 7.14
CA TYR A 24 -18.54 -15.52 7.51
C TYR A 24 -18.89 -14.02 7.46
N THR A 25 -20.04 -13.67 8.07
CA THR A 25 -20.62 -12.31 8.09
C THR A 25 -19.71 -11.25 8.69
N GLU A 26 -18.66 -11.65 9.41
CA GLU A 26 -17.71 -10.72 10.03
C GLU A 26 -16.77 -10.06 9.01
N PHE A 27 -16.51 -10.71 7.87
CA PHE A 27 -15.64 -10.17 6.81
C PHE A 27 -16.40 -9.76 5.55
N CYS A 28 -17.56 -10.38 5.30
CA CYS A 28 -18.39 -10.13 4.14
C CYS A 28 -19.83 -9.82 4.56
N ASN A 29 -20.34 -8.67 4.11
CA ASN A 29 -21.76 -8.36 4.20
C ASN A 29 -22.50 -9.03 3.04
N THR A 30 -23.61 -9.67 3.35
CA THR A 30 -24.57 -10.18 2.36
C THR A 30 -25.84 -9.36 2.47
N VAL A 31 -26.21 -8.68 1.39
CA VAL A 31 -27.39 -7.82 1.32
C VAL A 31 -28.27 -8.26 0.16
N LEU A 32 -29.59 -8.27 0.35
CA LEU A 32 -30.54 -8.41 -0.75
C LEU A 32 -30.67 -7.07 -1.46
N ARG A 33 -30.33 -7.04 -2.74
CA ARG A 33 -30.51 -5.86 -3.59
C ARG A 33 -31.68 -6.10 -4.53
N GLU A 34 -32.64 -5.18 -4.52
CA GLU A 34 -33.67 -5.10 -5.55
C GLU A 34 -33.05 -4.55 -6.84
N GLU A 35 -33.10 -5.34 -7.91
CA GLU A 35 -32.65 -4.89 -9.24
C GLU A 35 -33.81 -4.58 -10.17
N GLU A 36 -34.95 -5.27 -10.00
CA GLU A 36 -36.22 -4.99 -10.67
C GLU A 36 -37.38 -5.06 -9.66
N ILE A 37 -38.56 -4.56 -10.05
CA ILE A 37 -39.76 -4.43 -9.19
C ILE A 37 -40.18 -5.77 -8.53
N PHE A 38 -39.81 -6.91 -9.12
CA PHE A 38 -40.15 -8.25 -8.63
C PHE A 38 -38.94 -9.20 -8.44
N TYR A 39 -37.70 -8.71 -8.57
CA TYR A 39 -36.49 -9.53 -8.46
C TYR A 39 -35.48 -8.94 -7.47
N GLN A 40 -35.27 -9.68 -6.38
CA GLN A 40 -34.19 -9.45 -5.42
C GLN A 40 -33.05 -10.43 -5.70
N ARG A 41 -31.83 -9.91 -5.90
CA ARG A 41 -30.61 -10.71 -5.98
C ARG A 41 -29.79 -10.52 -4.73
N LYS A 42 -29.18 -11.61 -4.23
CA LYS A 42 -28.18 -11.51 -3.17
C LYS A 42 -26.89 -10.94 -3.75
N ILE A 43 -26.39 -9.92 -3.07
CA ILE A 43 -25.08 -9.34 -3.33
C ILE A 43 -24.19 -9.52 -2.10
N HIS A 44 -22.92 -9.72 -2.37
CA HIS A 44 -21.87 -9.89 -1.37
C HIS A 44 -20.83 -8.78 -1.55
N SER A 45 -20.33 -8.26 -0.45
CA SER A 45 -19.26 -7.26 -0.45
C SER A 45 -18.44 -7.41 0.83
N PHE A 46 -17.14 -7.16 0.77
CA PHE A 46 -16.34 -7.07 1.99
C PHE A 46 -16.86 -5.94 2.89
N VAL A 47 -16.80 -6.15 4.21
CA VAL A 47 -17.22 -5.15 5.20
C VAL A 47 -16.44 -3.84 5.09
N HIS A 48 -15.20 -3.90 4.60
CA HIS A 48 -14.35 -2.74 4.35
C HIS A 48 -13.35 -3.02 3.22
N LEU A 49 -13.01 -1.99 2.43
CA LEU A 49 -12.06 -2.10 1.32
C LEU A 49 -10.68 -2.63 1.74
N THR A 50 -10.21 -2.25 2.94
CA THR A 50 -8.92 -2.74 3.45
C THR A 50 -8.94 -4.25 3.68
N VAL A 51 -10.08 -4.84 4.04
CA VAL A 51 -10.22 -6.29 4.22
C VAL A 51 -10.13 -6.98 2.85
N GLN A 52 -10.82 -6.45 1.83
CA GLN A 52 -10.70 -6.92 0.46
C GLN A 52 -9.25 -6.86 -0.04
N GLU A 53 -8.58 -5.73 0.14
CA GLU A 53 -7.19 -5.54 -0.29
C GLU A 53 -6.20 -6.40 0.50
N PHE A 54 -6.49 -6.71 1.76
CA PHE A 54 -5.72 -7.66 2.57
C PHE A 54 -5.81 -9.09 2.01
N PHE A 55 -7.01 -9.59 1.73
CA PHE A 55 -7.18 -10.93 1.13
C PHE A 55 -6.57 -11.01 -0.28
N ALA A 56 -6.69 -9.94 -1.07
CA ALA A 56 -5.98 -9.85 -2.34
C ALA A 56 -4.46 -9.95 -2.16
N ALA A 57 -3.89 -9.29 -1.14
CA ALA A 57 -2.47 -9.36 -0.85
C ALA A 57 -2.02 -10.77 -0.43
N LEU A 58 -2.81 -11.48 0.38
CA LEU A 58 -2.55 -12.88 0.74
C LEU A 58 -2.52 -13.78 -0.51
N TYR A 59 -3.52 -13.64 -1.38
CA TYR A 59 -3.61 -14.43 -2.61
C TYR A 59 -2.42 -14.18 -3.55
N VAL A 60 -2.08 -12.90 -3.77
CA VAL A 60 -0.95 -12.53 -4.65
C VAL A 60 0.38 -12.98 -4.05
N TYR A 61 0.56 -12.84 -2.73
CA TYR A 61 1.74 -13.34 -2.04
C TYR A 61 1.90 -14.85 -2.26
N GLU A 62 0.84 -15.64 -2.05
CA GLU A 62 0.89 -17.09 -2.24
C GLU A 62 1.28 -17.44 -3.69
N CYS A 63 0.67 -16.76 -4.66
CA CYS A 63 1.02 -16.92 -6.07
C CYS A 63 2.50 -16.62 -6.36
N PHE A 64 3.12 -15.62 -5.69
CA PHE A 64 4.53 -15.31 -5.85
C PHE A 64 5.43 -16.44 -5.36
N VAL A 65 5.13 -16.99 -4.19
CA VAL A 65 6.01 -17.96 -3.52
C VAL A 65 5.81 -19.39 -4.04
N THR A 66 4.64 -19.73 -4.57
CA THR A 66 4.35 -21.03 -5.20
C THR A 66 4.57 -21.02 -6.72
N ASN A 67 5.10 -19.92 -7.28
CA ASN A 67 5.30 -19.70 -8.72
C ASN A 67 4.02 -19.92 -9.57
N GLN A 68 2.83 -19.58 -9.04
CA GLN A 68 1.56 -19.64 -9.77
C GLN A 68 1.31 -18.35 -10.57
N THR A 69 2.34 -17.86 -11.27
CA THR A 69 2.34 -16.56 -11.96
C THR A 69 1.27 -16.45 -13.05
N LYS A 70 0.81 -17.57 -13.63
CA LYS A 70 -0.32 -17.63 -14.57
C LYS A 70 -1.61 -17.02 -14.02
N GLN A 71 -1.88 -17.16 -12.73
CA GLN A 71 -3.04 -16.54 -12.07
C GLN A 71 -2.96 -15.00 -12.09
N LEU A 72 -1.75 -14.46 -12.16
CA LEU A 72 -1.47 -13.04 -12.11
C LEU A 72 -1.21 -12.44 -13.50
N GLU A 73 -1.26 -13.23 -14.57
CA GLU A 73 -0.90 -12.80 -15.93
C GLU A 73 -1.70 -11.56 -16.35
N LYS A 74 -3.03 -11.61 -16.19
CA LYS A 74 -3.93 -10.48 -16.48
C LYS A 74 -3.72 -9.30 -15.53
N PHE A 75 -3.32 -9.57 -14.28
CA PHE A 75 -3.14 -8.53 -13.28
C PHE A 75 -1.80 -7.81 -13.42
N LEU A 76 -0.71 -8.47 -13.83
CA LEU A 76 0.64 -7.89 -13.90
C LEU A 76 1.19 -7.77 -15.33
N ASP A 77 0.38 -8.09 -16.35
CA ASP A 77 0.76 -8.12 -17.75
C ASP A 77 2.06 -8.94 -17.93
N LEU A 78 2.03 -10.18 -17.42
CA LEU A 78 3.19 -11.08 -17.45
C LEU A 78 3.31 -11.75 -18.83
N GLU A 79 4.54 -11.92 -19.26
CA GLU A 79 4.88 -12.79 -20.40
C GLU A 79 5.05 -14.23 -19.89
N ASP A 80 4.85 -15.22 -20.77
CA ASP A 80 4.99 -16.65 -20.48
C ASP A 80 6.47 -17.04 -20.32
N LYS A 81 7.03 -16.61 -19.18
CA LYS A 81 8.39 -16.88 -18.71
C LYS A 81 8.41 -16.88 -17.19
N ASP A 82 9.41 -17.54 -16.62
CA ASP A 82 9.63 -17.46 -15.17
C ASP A 82 10.07 -16.04 -14.78
N HIS A 83 9.48 -15.52 -13.70
CA HIS A 83 9.81 -14.21 -13.15
C HIS A 83 10.37 -14.40 -11.75
N ALA A 84 11.49 -13.74 -11.45
CA ALA A 84 12.00 -13.70 -10.09
C ALA A 84 11.00 -12.97 -9.18
N LEU A 85 10.91 -13.39 -7.91
CA LEU A 85 10.00 -12.82 -6.92
C LEU A 85 10.20 -11.31 -6.74
N VAL A 86 11.46 -10.86 -6.78
CA VAL A 86 11.82 -9.44 -6.77
C VAL A 86 11.24 -8.67 -7.96
N ASP A 87 11.17 -9.27 -9.14
CA ASP A 87 10.67 -8.62 -10.35
C ASP A 87 9.14 -8.58 -10.38
N LEU A 88 8.48 -9.60 -9.85
CA LEU A 88 7.04 -9.60 -9.60
C LEU A 88 6.64 -8.49 -8.61
N ALA A 89 7.39 -8.35 -7.51
CA ALA A 89 7.16 -7.28 -6.53
C ALA A 89 7.35 -5.90 -7.15
N LYS A 90 8.42 -5.69 -7.94
CA LYS A 90 8.65 -4.44 -8.68
C LYS A 90 7.50 -4.14 -9.65
N LYS A 91 7.11 -5.08 -10.51
CA LYS A 91 5.98 -4.90 -11.43
C LYS A 91 4.70 -4.53 -10.70
N THR A 92 4.46 -5.14 -9.55
CA THR A 92 3.28 -4.83 -8.71
C THR A 92 3.32 -3.41 -8.18
N VAL A 93 4.46 -2.96 -7.64
CA VAL A 93 4.67 -1.56 -7.23
C VAL A 93 4.39 -0.63 -8.41
N GLU A 94 4.93 -0.90 -9.59
CA GLU A 94 4.73 -0.05 -10.76
C GLU A 94 3.26 0.03 -11.17
N LYS A 95 2.55 -1.10 -11.17
CA LYS A 95 1.14 -1.18 -11.54
C LYS A 95 0.25 -0.44 -10.55
N VAL A 96 0.53 -0.54 -9.24
CA VAL A 96 -0.20 0.22 -8.20
C VAL A 96 0.07 1.71 -8.33
N LEU A 97 1.33 2.12 -8.53
CA LEU A 97 1.69 3.53 -8.70
C LEU A 97 1.13 4.18 -9.97
N GLN A 98 0.71 3.39 -10.97
CA GLN A 98 0.00 3.90 -12.15
C GLN A 98 -1.50 4.13 -11.89
N LYS A 99 -2.07 3.54 -10.83
CA LYS A 99 -3.46 3.76 -10.46
C LYS A 99 -3.63 5.16 -9.87
N LYS A 100 -4.76 5.78 -10.19
CA LYS A 100 -5.15 7.07 -9.61
C LYS A 100 -5.87 6.83 -8.28
N ASN A 101 -5.89 7.86 -7.44
CA ASN A 101 -6.71 7.94 -6.22
C ASN A 101 -6.38 6.88 -5.14
N GLY A 102 -5.13 6.42 -5.06
CA GLY A 102 -4.68 5.50 -4.00
C GLY A 102 -5.31 4.10 -4.08
N HIS A 103 -5.86 3.72 -5.22
CA HIS A 103 -6.43 2.38 -5.39
C HIS A 103 -5.33 1.31 -5.32
N LEU A 104 -5.54 0.27 -4.50
CA LEU A 104 -4.58 -0.79 -4.18
C LEU A 104 -3.40 -0.34 -3.29
N ASP A 105 -3.50 0.81 -2.64
CA ASP A 105 -2.46 1.28 -1.73
C ASP A 105 -2.33 0.37 -0.49
N PHE A 106 -3.45 -0.06 0.12
CA PHE A 106 -3.38 -0.98 1.26
C PHE A 106 -2.97 -2.38 0.80
N PHE A 107 -3.44 -2.82 -0.35
CA PHE A 107 -3.00 -4.06 -0.98
C PHE A 107 -1.48 -4.11 -1.11
N LEU A 108 -0.86 -3.04 -1.63
CA LEU A 108 0.59 -3.00 -1.80
C LEU A 108 1.33 -3.07 -0.45
N ARG A 109 0.82 -2.33 0.55
CA ARG A 109 1.38 -2.32 1.91
C ARG A 109 1.32 -3.70 2.54
N PHE A 110 0.17 -4.37 2.48
CA PHE A 110 0.01 -5.73 2.98
C PHE A 110 0.92 -6.71 2.23
N LEU A 111 0.92 -6.66 0.89
CA LEU A 111 1.69 -7.58 0.06
C LEU A 111 3.19 -7.51 0.38
N LEU A 112 3.78 -6.31 0.36
CA LEU A 112 5.21 -6.18 0.64
C LEU A 112 5.52 -6.35 2.12
N GLY A 113 4.59 -5.97 3.02
CA GLY A 113 4.68 -6.25 4.44
C GLY A 113 4.77 -7.76 4.73
N LEU A 114 4.01 -8.58 4.01
CA LEU A 114 4.07 -10.05 4.07
C LEU A 114 5.40 -10.61 3.55
N MET A 115 6.20 -9.88 2.77
CA MET A 115 7.49 -10.40 2.32
C MET A 115 8.53 -10.46 3.44
N VAL A 116 8.31 -9.78 4.56
CA VAL A 116 9.26 -9.69 5.67
C VAL A 116 8.89 -10.69 6.77
N GLU A 117 9.85 -11.52 7.21
CA GLU A 117 9.62 -12.64 8.15
C GLU A 117 8.82 -12.26 9.42
N PRO A 118 9.10 -11.14 10.12
CA PRO A 118 8.42 -10.85 11.38
C PRO A 118 6.91 -10.65 11.21
N ASN A 119 6.45 -10.21 10.03
CA ASN A 119 5.04 -10.00 9.74
C ASN A 119 4.35 -11.31 9.32
N ARG A 120 5.10 -12.30 8.84
CA ARG A 120 4.57 -13.61 8.45
C ARG A 120 4.42 -14.57 9.61
N ARG A 121 5.11 -14.36 10.72
CA ARG A 121 5.10 -15.29 11.85
C ARG A 121 3.68 -15.61 12.35
N ALA A 122 2.78 -14.63 12.34
CA ALA A 122 1.37 -14.83 12.70
C ALA A 122 0.55 -15.66 11.69
N LEU A 123 1.06 -15.82 10.46
CA LEU A 123 0.39 -16.47 9.32
C LEU A 123 1.16 -17.71 8.82
N GLN A 124 2.18 -18.17 9.55
CA GLN A 124 3.10 -19.22 9.11
C GLN A 124 2.42 -20.59 8.88
N GLY A 125 1.25 -20.82 9.50
CA GLY A 125 0.43 -22.01 9.25
C GLY A 125 -0.51 -21.90 8.05
N MET A 126 -0.63 -20.71 7.44
CA MET A 126 -1.53 -20.43 6.32
C MET A 126 -0.80 -20.11 5.01
N LEU A 127 0.41 -19.53 5.09
CA LEU A 127 1.16 -19.05 3.94
C LEU A 127 2.41 -19.90 3.69
N THR A 128 2.72 -20.11 2.42
CA THR A 128 3.97 -20.78 2.03
C THR A 128 5.18 -19.94 2.47
N SER A 129 6.17 -20.60 3.07
CA SER A 129 7.36 -19.95 3.59
C SER A 129 8.44 -19.81 2.52
N VAL A 130 9.00 -18.60 2.38
CA VAL A 130 10.19 -18.31 1.54
C VAL A 130 11.46 -18.68 2.30
N ASP A 131 12.53 -19.01 1.56
CA ASP A 131 13.88 -19.20 2.10
C ASP A 131 14.29 -17.98 2.96
N PRO A 132 14.58 -18.18 4.25
CA PRO A 132 15.00 -17.09 5.14
C PRO A 132 16.34 -16.44 4.74
N ASN A 133 17.13 -17.08 3.87
CA ASN A 133 18.39 -16.52 3.35
C ASN A 133 18.20 -15.66 2.10
N ASP A 134 16.98 -15.60 1.55
CA ASP A 134 16.67 -14.73 0.41
C ASP A 134 16.71 -13.26 0.84
N ASP A 135 17.44 -12.43 0.10
CA ASP A 135 17.56 -10.99 0.30
C ASP A 135 16.54 -10.18 -0.53
N THR A 136 15.50 -10.84 -1.03
CA THR A 136 14.48 -10.22 -1.88
C THR A 136 13.79 -9.04 -1.21
N ASP A 137 13.47 -9.11 0.08
CA ASP A 137 12.90 -7.98 0.84
C ASP A 137 13.81 -6.73 0.79
N LYS A 138 15.13 -6.92 0.99
CA LYS A 138 16.14 -5.86 0.91
C LYS A 138 16.26 -5.30 -0.50
N LYS A 139 16.19 -6.16 -1.53
CA LYS A 139 16.20 -5.74 -2.95
C LYS A 139 14.96 -4.91 -3.28
N VAL A 140 13.79 -5.30 -2.79
CA VAL A 140 12.53 -4.54 -2.95
C VAL A 140 12.60 -3.20 -2.22
N LEU A 141 13.08 -3.16 -0.97
CA LEU A 141 13.29 -1.91 -0.23
C LEU A 141 14.27 -0.96 -0.95
N THR A 142 15.34 -1.51 -1.51
CA THR A 142 16.32 -0.73 -2.29
C THR A 142 15.66 -0.16 -3.54
N TYR A 143 14.81 -0.94 -4.22
CA TYR A 143 14.02 -0.46 -5.35
C TYR A 143 13.05 0.65 -4.94
N LEU A 144 12.27 0.47 -3.87
CA LEU A 144 11.31 1.49 -3.40
C LEU A 144 11.99 2.85 -3.13
N ARG A 145 13.18 2.84 -2.55
CA ARG A 145 13.98 4.06 -2.31
C ARG A 145 14.51 4.70 -3.59
N SER A 146 14.81 3.89 -4.61
CA SER A 146 15.35 4.36 -5.89
C SER A 146 14.28 4.91 -6.83
N ILE A 147 12.99 4.76 -6.49
CA ILE A 147 11.91 5.37 -7.26
C ILE A 147 12.06 6.90 -7.23
N ARG A 148 12.39 7.46 -8.40
CA ARG A 148 12.62 8.90 -8.62
C ARG A 148 11.76 9.44 -9.77
N ARG A 149 10.63 8.80 -10.06
CA ARG A 149 9.73 9.22 -11.15
C ARG A 149 9.30 10.68 -10.93
N LYS A 150 9.60 11.55 -11.90
CA LYS A 150 9.35 13.01 -11.85
C LYS A 150 7.90 13.38 -11.58
N ASN A 151 6.94 12.45 -11.75
CA ASN A 151 5.51 12.70 -11.67
C ASN A 151 4.79 11.85 -10.60
N LEU A 152 5.49 11.34 -9.57
CA LEU A 152 4.78 10.67 -8.46
C LEU A 152 3.88 11.69 -7.75
N SER A 153 2.61 11.34 -7.52
CA SER A 153 1.73 12.17 -6.71
C SER A 153 2.21 12.21 -5.25
N PRO A 154 1.80 13.21 -4.46
CA PRO A 154 2.03 13.22 -3.02
C PRO A 154 1.51 11.93 -2.35
N ASP A 155 0.31 11.50 -2.71
CA ASP A 155 -0.32 10.27 -2.18
C ASP A 155 0.50 9.02 -2.50
N SER A 156 1.02 8.89 -3.72
CA SER A 156 1.91 7.78 -4.09
C SER A 156 3.21 7.78 -3.30
N CYS A 157 3.79 8.96 -3.03
CA CYS A 157 4.97 9.06 -2.16
C CYS A 157 4.65 8.67 -0.72
N ILE A 158 3.50 9.07 -0.20
CA ILE A 158 3.02 8.67 1.13
C ILE A 158 2.82 7.15 1.17
N ASN A 159 2.22 6.57 0.12
CA ASN A 159 2.04 5.13 0.01
C ASN A 159 3.38 4.38 0.02
N ILE A 160 4.36 4.81 -0.78
CA ILE A 160 5.72 4.22 -0.78
C ILE A 160 6.35 4.31 0.62
N PHE A 161 6.23 5.45 1.30
CA PHE A 161 6.73 5.61 2.66
C PHE A 161 6.06 4.65 3.63
N GLN A 162 4.72 4.56 3.63
CA GLN A 162 3.98 3.65 4.49
C GLN A 162 4.32 2.18 4.18
N THR A 163 4.47 1.81 2.91
CA THR A 163 4.89 0.47 2.52
C THR A 163 6.26 0.10 3.07
N MET A 164 7.25 1.02 3.04
CA MET A 164 8.55 0.77 3.69
C MET A 164 8.41 0.56 5.21
N VAL A 165 7.56 1.34 5.88
CA VAL A 165 7.27 1.16 7.31
C VAL A 165 6.64 -0.20 7.60
N GLU A 166 5.67 -0.64 6.78
CA GLU A 166 5.05 -1.97 6.91
C GLU A 166 6.07 -3.10 6.68
N MET A 167 7.03 -2.89 5.78
CA MET A 167 8.20 -3.76 5.59
C MET A 167 9.23 -3.68 6.74
N ARG A 168 8.89 -3.03 7.87
CA ARG A 168 9.78 -2.82 9.03
C ARG A 168 11.02 -1.97 8.74
N ASP A 169 11.00 -1.17 7.69
CA ASP A 169 12.08 -0.24 7.34
C ASP A 169 11.72 1.20 7.73
N ASN A 170 12.33 1.68 8.81
CA ASN A 170 12.10 3.03 9.34
C ASN A 170 13.14 4.06 8.86
N LYS A 171 14.05 3.73 7.94
CA LYS A 171 15.20 4.61 7.65
C LYS A 171 14.78 6.00 7.18
N LEU A 172 13.80 6.11 6.29
CA LEU A 172 13.32 7.41 5.83
C LEU A 172 12.66 8.22 6.96
N LYS A 173 11.95 7.55 7.88
CA LYS A 173 11.38 8.19 9.07
C LYS A 173 12.50 8.72 9.98
N ASP A 174 13.55 7.92 10.20
CA ASP A 174 14.69 8.29 11.03
C ASP A 174 15.47 9.46 10.40
N GLU A 175 15.69 9.43 9.08
CA GLU A 175 16.30 10.53 8.31
C GLU A 175 15.51 11.85 8.44
N ILE A 176 14.17 11.78 8.39
CA ILE A 176 13.29 12.94 8.60
C ILE A 176 13.39 13.44 10.05
N GLN A 177 13.37 12.53 11.04
CA GLN A 177 13.47 12.91 12.45
C GLN A 177 14.82 13.52 12.79
N GLU A 178 15.90 13.01 12.20
CA GLU A 178 17.24 13.59 12.30
C GLU A 178 17.25 14.98 11.69
N TYR A 179 16.73 15.14 10.47
CA TYR A 179 16.62 16.44 9.80
C TYR A 179 15.91 17.49 10.66
N LEU A 180 14.81 17.11 11.32
CA LEU A 180 14.04 18.02 12.18
C LEU A 180 14.80 18.48 13.44
N LYS A 181 15.82 17.73 13.89
CA LYS A 181 16.66 18.06 15.05
C LYS A 181 17.90 18.89 14.70
N MET A 182 18.24 19.02 13.41
CA MET A 182 19.45 19.72 12.99
C MET A 182 19.28 21.24 13.14
N ASP A 183 20.28 21.88 13.74
CA ASP A 183 20.39 23.34 13.75
C ASP A 183 20.73 23.89 12.34
N ASP A 184 21.42 23.09 11.52
CA ASP A 184 21.86 23.44 10.15
C ASP A 184 21.05 22.73 9.04
N ARG A 185 19.74 22.55 9.27
CA ARG A 185 18.72 22.14 8.27
C ARG A 185 18.94 22.66 6.84
N PRO A 186 19.42 23.90 6.60
CA PRO A 186 19.65 24.41 5.25
C PRO A 186 20.66 23.61 4.41
N LYS A 187 21.51 22.76 4.97
CA LYS A 187 22.55 22.04 4.19
C LYS A 187 22.08 20.75 3.53
N ARG A 188 21.05 20.09 4.04
CA ARG A 188 20.53 18.82 3.49
C ARG A 188 19.24 19.09 2.73
N GLU A 189 19.23 18.82 1.43
CA GLU A 189 18.03 18.99 0.61
C GLU A 189 17.07 17.81 0.79
N LEU A 190 15.80 18.10 1.09
CA LEU A 190 14.73 17.11 1.17
C LEU A 190 14.16 16.82 -0.21
N THR A 191 14.10 15.53 -0.56
CA THR A 191 13.46 15.09 -1.81
C THR A 191 11.93 15.20 -1.74
N PRO A 192 11.21 15.10 -2.88
CA PRO A 192 9.74 15.08 -2.87
C PRO A 192 9.15 13.94 -2.02
N LEU A 193 9.84 12.79 -1.95
CA LEU A 193 9.48 11.68 -1.08
C LEU A 193 9.60 12.06 0.40
N HIS A 194 10.71 12.71 0.79
CA HIS A 194 10.89 13.21 2.17
C HIS A 194 9.79 14.21 2.54
N CYS A 195 9.49 15.16 1.65
CA CYS A 195 8.49 16.19 1.92
C CYS A 195 7.08 15.60 2.09
N SER A 196 6.70 14.63 1.25
CA SER A 196 5.39 13.98 1.36
C SER A 196 5.28 13.13 2.63
N ALA A 197 6.34 12.37 2.94
CA ALA A 197 6.40 11.57 4.17
C ALA A 197 6.38 12.46 5.43
N LEU A 198 7.13 13.56 5.43
CA LEU A 198 7.13 14.53 6.52
C LEU A 198 5.75 15.16 6.71
N ALA A 199 5.09 15.59 5.63
CA ALA A 199 3.75 16.14 5.71
C ALA A 199 2.77 15.15 6.34
N TYR A 200 2.80 13.89 5.88
CA TYR A 200 1.99 12.82 6.47
C TYR A 200 2.30 12.60 7.96
N MET A 201 3.59 12.50 8.32
CA MET A 201 4.02 12.31 9.71
C MET A 201 3.52 13.42 10.64
N LEU A 202 3.54 14.67 10.17
CA LEU A 202 3.00 15.82 10.91
C LEU A 202 1.48 15.74 11.04
N GLN A 203 0.78 15.29 9.99
CA GLN A 203 -0.68 15.16 10.01
C GLN A 203 -1.20 14.07 10.95
N VAL A 204 -0.49 12.95 11.06
CA VAL A 204 -0.86 11.85 11.95
C VAL A 204 -0.29 11.98 13.35
N SER A 205 0.57 12.98 13.59
CA SER A 205 1.07 13.31 14.92
C SER A 205 -0.09 13.72 15.83
N LYS A 206 -0.11 13.18 17.05
CA LYS A 206 -1.06 13.62 18.09
C LYS A 206 -0.74 15.00 18.64
N ASN A 207 0.50 15.47 18.45
CA ASN A 207 0.96 16.75 18.95
C ASN A 207 0.71 17.83 17.90
N GLU A 208 0.01 18.90 18.29
CA GLU A 208 -0.09 20.11 17.49
C GLU A 208 1.28 20.80 17.39
N LEU A 209 1.65 21.23 16.19
CA LEU A 209 2.87 21.99 15.96
C LEU A 209 2.61 23.48 16.25
N GLU A 210 3.44 24.12 17.08
CA GLU A 210 3.26 25.55 17.38
C GLU A 210 3.42 26.43 16.13
N GLU A 211 4.46 26.19 15.31
CA GLU A 211 4.69 26.95 14.08
C GLU A 211 5.28 26.05 12.97
N LEU A 212 4.66 26.08 11.78
CA LEU A 212 5.19 25.47 10.56
C LEU A 212 5.73 26.54 9.61
N ASN A 213 7.06 26.70 9.55
CA ASN A 213 7.69 27.60 8.58
C ASN A 213 8.11 26.82 7.32
N LEU A 214 7.34 26.94 6.24
CA LEU A 214 7.58 26.22 4.99
C LEU A 214 8.86 26.64 4.28
N ARG A 215 9.33 27.87 4.53
CA ARG A 215 10.58 28.40 3.96
C ARG A 215 11.83 27.90 4.70
N SER A 216 11.68 27.39 5.91
CA SER A 216 12.79 26.85 6.70
C SER A 216 13.31 25.49 6.20
N TYR A 217 12.52 24.80 5.36
CA TYR A 217 12.90 23.52 4.78
C TYR A 217 13.70 23.73 3.49
N ASN A 218 14.90 23.14 3.43
CA ASN A 218 15.70 23.09 2.20
C ASN A 218 15.11 22.05 1.25
N THR A 219 14.32 22.51 0.28
CA THR A 219 13.69 21.68 -0.75
C THR A 219 13.25 22.55 -1.93
N THR A 220 12.90 21.92 -3.05
CA THR A 220 12.36 22.58 -4.24
C THR A 220 10.98 23.19 -3.97
N ASP A 221 10.48 24.05 -4.85
CA ASP A 221 9.11 24.57 -4.74
C ASP A 221 8.05 23.47 -4.75
N GLU A 222 8.31 22.39 -5.47
CA GLU A 222 7.45 21.21 -5.52
C GLU A 222 7.46 20.45 -4.18
N GLY A 223 8.64 20.27 -3.57
CA GLY A 223 8.76 19.74 -2.21
C GLY A 223 8.05 20.61 -1.17
N ARG A 224 8.18 21.94 -1.28
CA ARG A 224 7.50 22.89 -0.38
C ARG A 224 5.98 22.81 -0.52
N ARG A 225 5.45 22.67 -1.74
CA ARG A 225 4.00 22.46 -1.97
C ARG A 225 3.50 21.17 -1.31
N ARG A 226 4.30 20.10 -1.30
CA ARG A 226 3.94 18.83 -0.65
C ARG A 226 3.85 18.93 0.87
N LEU A 227 4.41 19.96 1.49
CA LEU A 227 4.32 20.22 2.94
C LEU A 227 3.05 21.00 3.33
N ILE A 228 2.34 21.62 2.39
CA ILE A 228 1.12 22.41 2.65
C ILE A 228 0.06 21.63 3.45
N PRO A 229 -0.21 20.34 3.21
CA PRO A 229 -1.20 19.60 3.98
C PRO A 229 -0.94 19.59 5.50
N ALA A 230 0.32 19.74 5.94
CA ALA A 230 0.71 19.80 7.35
C ALA A 230 0.33 21.12 8.04
N VAL A 231 -0.05 22.16 7.29
CA VAL A 231 -0.55 23.43 7.86
C VAL A 231 -1.80 23.19 8.71
N ARG A 232 -2.61 22.18 8.37
CA ARG A 232 -3.80 21.81 9.16
C ARG A 232 -3.46 21.29 10.56
N SER A 233 -2.20 20.95 10.79
CA SER A 233 -1.70 20.35 12.03
C SER A 233 -0.81 21.32 12.81
N SER A 234 -0.76 22.60 12.40
CA SER A 234 -0.03 23.66 13.09
C SER A 234 -0.93 24.82 13.52
N LYS A 235 -0.59 25.46 14.65
CA LYS A 235 -1.32 26.65 15.14
C LYS A 235 -1.03 27.89 14.30
N LYS A 236 0.19 27.99 13.79
CA LYS A 236 0.66 29.06 12.92
C LYS A 236 1.43 28.46 11.73
N ALA A 237 1.31 29.07 10.56
CA ALA A 237 2.08 28.71 9.38
C ALA A 237 2.67 29.97 8.74
N VAL A 238 3.93 29.88 8.29
CA VAL A 238 4.73 30.98 7.71
C VAL A 238 5.41 30.54 6.42
#